data_AF-A0A7X7PEA8-F1
#
_entry.id   AF-A0A7X7PEA8-F1
#
_cell.length_a   1.000
_cell.length_b   1.000
_cell.length_c   1.000
_cell.angle_alpha   90.00
_cell.angle_beta   90.00
_cell.angle_gamma   90.00
#
_symmetry.space_group_name_H-M   'P 1'
#
loop_
_entity.id
_entity.type
_entity.pdbx_description
1 polymer ?
#
loop_
_entity_poly.entity_id
_entity_poly.type
_entity_poly.pdbx_seq_one_letter_code
_entity_poly.pdbx_strand_id
1 'polypeptide(L)'
;MNPVEGVRLALQQIRAQKLKSFFAVIGVVIGVMFLITVVSVVEGLNTYMEEDFAGAIYGLNTLTVTRIPSVSFESDPDIWRAYRRRPRLKFEDADAIEATLTMPALVGVESSSNGTLVSDRGITVENVWLTAASADLFRIRNMKVDQGRVFTAPEDRSGANVIVLGAEAADALFPSLNPIGRTVKVNNVPFRVIGVLEKQGTLFGISLDNRAMAPARSAMGRMVNPHNVVDNILVRPDDFRDMDAAHAEVEATMRIRHRLRPGQDNDFAIETAEESLSFWDNIKQILMVAFPMLVSISLVVGGIVIMNIMLVS
;
A
#
# COMPACT_ATOMS: atom_id res chain seq x y z
N MET A 1 -56.47 25.05 18.61
CA MET A 1 -56.11 24.76 17.20
C MET A 1 -56.04 23.25 17.03
N ASN A 2 -56.87 22.70 16.14
CA ASN A 2 -56.87 21.26 15.89
C ASN A 2 -55.62 20.91 15.06
N PRO A 3 -54.75 19.98 15.47
CA PRO A 3 -53.50 19.67 14.75
C PRO A 3 -53.75 19.25 13.29
N VAL A 4 -54.89 18.60 13.04
CA VAL A 4 -55.34 18.21 11.69
C VAL A 4 -55.59 19.42 10.78
N GLU A 5 -56.09 20.51 11.34
CA GLU A 5 -56.40 21.74 10.61
C GLU A 5 -55.14 22.53 10.28
N GLY A 6 -54.16 22.52 11.18
CA GLY A 6 -52.82 23.07 10.93
C GLY A 6 -52.08 22.34 9.80
N VAL A 7 -52.11 21.00 9.78
CA VAL A 7 -51.50 20.20 8.70
C VAL A 7 -52.18 20.48 7.35
N ARG A 8 -53.50 20.61 7.35
CA ARG A 8 -54.27 20.92 6.13
C ARG A 8 -53.91 22.28 5.53
N LEU A 9 -53.76 23.30 6.37
CA LEU A 9 -53.34 24.65 5.95
C LEU A 9 -51.91 24.65 5.40
N ALA A 10 -50.97 23.96 6.05
CA ALA A 10 -49.59 23.83 5.57
C ALA A 10 -49.50 23.15 4.18
N LEU A 11 -50.26 22.07 3.98
CA LEU A 11 -50.35 21.37 2.68
C LEU A 11 -50.92 22.26 1.57
N GLN A 12 -51.90 23.11 1.88
CA GLN A 12 -52.45 24.07 0.92
C GLN A 12 -51.42 25.14 0.54
N GLN A 13 -50.65 25.65 1.50
CA GLN A 13 -49.58 26.62 1.22
C GLN A 13 -48.44 26.04 0.38
N ILE A 14 -48.00 24.81 0.66
CA ILE A 14 -47.01 24.10 -0.16
C ILE A 14 -47.49 23.95 -1.61
N ARG A 15 -48.79 23.62 -1.80
CA ARG A 15 -49.38 23.51 -3.14
C ARG A 15 -49.54 24.85 -3.85
N ALA A 16 -49.70 25.95 -3.12
CA ALA A 16 -49.80 27.29 -3.67
C ALA A 16 -48.44 27.84 -4.14
N GLN A 17 -47.36 27.61 -3.38
CA GLN A 17 -46.01 28.10 -3.69
C GLN A 17 -45.07 27.00 -4.19
N LYS A 18 -45.49 26.30 -5.26
CA LYS A 18 -44.80 25.11 -5.82
C LYS A 18 -43.30 25.32 -6.08
N LEU A 19 -42.91 26.46 -6.67
CA LEU A 19 -41.52 26.78 -6.96
C LEU A 19 -40.66 26.92 -5.69
N LYS A 20 -41.16 27.63 -4.68
CA LYS A 20 -40.42 27.84 -3.43
C LYS A 20 -40.29 26.54 -2.64
N SER A 21 -41.39 25.79 -2.52
CA SER A 21 -41.36 24.48 -1.87
C SER A 21 -40.43 23.50 -2.58
N PHE A 22 -40.37 23.55 -3.92
CA PHE A 22 -39.44 22.73 -4.71
C PHE A 22 -37.97 23.07 -4.43
N PHE A 23 -37.57 24.34 -4.48
CA PHE A 23 -36.19 24.75 -4.19
C PHE A 23 -35.78 24.45 -2.74
N ALA A 24 -36.69 24.62 -1.78
CA ALA A 24 -36.43 24.30 -0.37
C ALA A 24 -36.18 22.79 -0.15
N VAL A 25 -37.01 21.92 -0.75
CA VAL A 25 -36.85 20.47 -0.64
C VAL A 25 -35.58 19.99 -1.33
N ILE A 26 -35.27 20.49 -2.53
CA ILE A 26 -34.06 20.11 -3.25
C ILE A 26 -32.79 20.47 -2.48
N GLY A 27 -32.71 21.65 -1.87
CA GLY A 27 -31.53 22.06 -1.10
C GLY A 27 -31.22 21.09 0.04
N VAL A 28 -32.25 20.70 0.80
CA VAL A 28 -32.11 19.73 1.90
C VAL A 28 -31.75 18.34 1.35
N VAL A 29 -32.41 17.88 0.29
CA VAL A 29 -32.14 16.57 -0.32
C VAL A 29 -30.70 16.48 -0.82
N ILE A 30 -30.20 17.49 -1.54
CA ILE A 30 -28.82 17.51 -2.04
C ILE A 30 -27.82 17.51 -0.88
N GLY A 31 -28.05 18.32 0.16
CA GLY A 31 -27.17 18.38 1.33
C GLY A 31 -27.07 17.03 2.06
N VAL A 32 -28.21 16.37 2.30
CA VAL A 32 -28.25 15.06 2.96
C VAL A 32 -27.67 13.97 2.05
N MET A 33 -27.97 13.97 0.76
CA MET A 33 -27.40 12.99 -0.17
C MET A 33 -25.88 13.10 -0.29
N PHE A 34 -25.35 14.32 -0.35
CA PHE A 34 -23.91 14.54 -0.37
C PHE A 34 -23.24 14.00 0.90
N LEU A 35 -23.82 14.28 2.09
CA LEU A 35 -23.32 13.76 3.35
C LEU A 35 -23.27 12.22 3.36
N ILE A 36 -24.38 11.58 3.02
CA ILE A 36 -24.46 10.11 2.98
C ILE A 36 -23.44 9.55 2.00
N THR A 37 -23.34 10.12 0.80
CA THR A 37 -22.38 9.67 -0.22
C THR A 37 -20.95 9.73 0.28
N VAL A 38 -20.55 10.85 0.89
CA VAL A 38 -19.19 11.04 1.38
C VAL A 38 -18.88 10.08 2.53
N VAL A 39 -19.81 9.91 3.49
CA VAL A 39 -19.64 8.96 4.60
C VAL A 39 -19.50 7.53 4.07
N SER A 40 -20.37 7.12 3.14
CA SER A 40 -20.30 5.79 2.53
C SER A 40 -19.00 5.57 1.74
N VAL A 41 -18.47 6.59 1.06
CA VAL A 41 -17.18 6.49 0.37
C VAL A 41 -16.03 6.34 1.37
N VAL A 42 -16.03 7.08 2.47
CA VAL A 42 -15.00 6.97 3.51
C VAL A 42 -15.04 5.61 4.19
N GLU A 43 -16.23 5.09 4.51
CA GLU A 43 -16.39 3.75 5.07
C GLU A 43 -15.96 2.66 4.08
N GLY A 44 -16.32 2.78 2.81
CA GLY A 44 -15.87 1.84 1.77
C GLY A 44 -14.36 1.84 1.60
N LEU A 45 -13.72 3.02 1.61
CA LEU A 45 -12.25 3.13 1.62
C LEU A 45 -11.63 2.51 2.87
N ASN A 46 -12.31 2.57 4.02
CA ASN A 46 -11.82 1.98 5.26
C ASN A 46 -11.73 0.46 5.18
N THR A 47 -12.82 -0.20 4.76
CA THR A 47 -12.81 -1.66 4.56
C THR A 47 -11.73 -2.07 3.56
N TYR A 48 -11.60 -1.32 2.48
CA TYR A 48 -10.54 -1.54 1.48
C TYR A 48 -9.12 -1.36 2.04
N MET A 49 -8.88 -0.41 2.95
CA MET A 49 -7.59 -0.25 3.63
C MET A 49 -7.26 -1.38 4.59
N GLU A 50 -8.24 -1.82 5.37
CA GLU A 50 -8.08 -2.88 6.37
C GLU A 50 -7.91 -4.26 5.72
N GLU A 51 -8.71 -4.58 4.70
CA GLU A 51 -8.77 -5.92 4.10
C GLU A 51 -7.77 -6.10 2.94
N ASP A 52 -7.69 -5.14 2.02
CA ASP A 52 -6.93 -5.30 0.77
C ASP A 52 -5.52 -4.69 0.85
N PHE A 53 -5.39 -3.49 1.42
CA PHE A 53 -4.11 -2.76 1.40
C PHE A 53 -3.09 -3.30 2.41
N ALA A 54 -3.49 -3.44 3.68
CA ALA A 54 -2.58 -3.89 4.74
C ALA A 54 -2.06 -5.32 4.49
N GLY A 55 -2.94 -6.21 4.04
CA GLY A 55 -2.60 -7.60 3.72
C GLY A 55 -1.64 -7.73 2.52
N ALA A 56 -1.88 -6.99 1.44
CA ALA A 56 -1.15 -7.15 0.18
C ALA A 56 0.20 -6.43 0.12
N ILE A 57 0.35 -5.27 0.79
CA ILE A 57 1.59 -4.49 0.72
C ILE A 57 2.60 -4.88 1.79
N TYR A 58 2.18 -4.92 3.05
CA TYR A 58 3.09 -5.13 4.17
C TYR A 58 3.22 -6.60 4.55
N GLY A 59 2.19 -7.42 4.27
CA GLY A 59 2.07 -8.76 4.82
C GLY A 59 1.70 -8.69 6.30
N LEU A 60 0.69 -9.46 6.72
CA LEU A 60 0.23 -9.47 8.11
C LEU A 60 1.42 -9.75 9.05
N ASN A 61 1.56 -8.91 10.08
CA ASN A 61 2.55 -9.07 11.16
C ASN A 61 4.01 -8.97 10.69
N THR A 62 4.30 -8.06 9.77
CA THR A 62 5.67 -7.86 9.24
C THR A 62 6.25 -6.53 9.70
N LEU A 63 7.50 -6.56 10.13
CA LEU A 63 8.37 -5.42 10.35
C LEU A 63 9.16 -5.15 9.08
N THR A 64 9.11 -3.92 8.56
CA THR A 64 9.89 -3.50 7.40
C THR A 64 10.95 -2.50 7.84
N VAL A 65 12.21 -2.91 7.82
CA VAL A 65 13.33 -2.00 8.01
C VAL A 65 13.62 -1.31 6.70
N THR A 66 13.49 0.01 6.68
CA THR A 66 13.76 0.86 5.52
C THR A 66 14.69 2.00 5.90
N ARG A 67 15.43 2.50 4.92
CA ARG A 67 16.25 3.71 5.07
C ARG A 67 15.40 4.98 5.17
N ILE A 68 14.36 5.04 4.35
CA ILE A 68 13.49 6.21 4.20
C ILE A 68 12.07 5.73 4.54
N PRO A 69 11.38 6.36 5.49
CA PRO A 69 10.00 6.00 5.79
C PRO A 69 9.14 6.04 4.52
N SER A 70 8.41 4.96 4.26
CA SER A 70 7.50 4.76 3.13
C SER A 70 6.29 5.68 3.21
N VAL A 71 5.88 6.03 4.43
CA VAL A 71 4.75 6.94 4.70
C VAL A 71 5.24 8.07 5.58
N SER A 72 5.41 9.26 4.99
CA SER A 72 5.74 10.47 5.73
C SER A 72 4.95 11.65 5.17
N PHE A 73 4.20 12.32 6.04
CA PHE A 73 3.58 13.63 5.74
C PHE A 73 4.58 14.78 5.78
N GLU A 74 5.86 14.49 6.00
CA GLU A 74 6.86 15.52 6.15
C GLU A 74 7.13 16.19 4.81
N SER A 75 6.68 17.43 4.68
CA SER A 75 6.91 18.25 3.48
C SER A 75 8.26 18.98 3.53
N ASP A 76 8.97 18.94 4.66
CA ASP A 76 10.23 19.67 4.85
C ASP A 76 11.37 19.06 3.99
N PRO A 77 11.90 19.80 3.00
CA PRO A 77 13.02 19.34 2.18
C PRO A 77 14.28 19.02 2.99
N ASP A 78 14.49 19.63 4.16
CA ASP A 78 15.65 19.39 5.02
C ASP A 78 15.61 17.98 5.62
N ILE A 79 14.42 17.51 6.02
CA ILE A 79 14.21 16.15 6.54
C ILE A 79 14.41 15.12 5.43
N TRP A 80 13.88 15.37 4.22
CA TRP A 80 14.15 14.51 3.06
C TRP A 80 15.63 14.40 2.72
N ARG A 81 16.38 15.50 2.82
CA ARG A 81 17.84 15.48 2.61
C ARG A 81 18.55 14.72 3.73
N ALA A 82 18.09 14.81 4.98
CA ALA A 82 18.60 14.03 6.10
C ALA A 82 18.38 12.52 5.87
N TYR A 83 17.18 12.10 5.44
CA TYR A 83 16.90 10.70 5.10
C TYR A 83 17.80 10.18 3.98
N ARG A 84 18.06 11.00 2.95
CA ARG A 84 19.00 10.66 1.87
C ARG A 84 20.47 10.64 2.29
N ARG A 85 20.83 11.10 3.48
CA ARG A 85 22.19 10.99 4.05
C ARG A 85 22.37 9.77 4.93
N ARG A 86 21.29 9.14 5.39
CA ARG A 86 21.33 7.87 6.15
C ARG A 86 22.11 6.80 5.38
N PRO A 87 22.85 5.90 6.05
CA PRO A 87 23.51 4.79 5.36
C PRO A 87 22.49 3.92 4.64
N ARG A 88 22.93 3.22 3.59
CA ARG A 88 22.07 2.28 2.87
C ARG A 88 22.11 0.93 3.56
N LEU A 89 20.97 0.24 3.60
CA LEU A 89 20.87 -1.12 4.13
C LEU A 89 21.63 -2.09 3.23
N LYS A 90 22.19 -3.14 3.83
CA LYS A 90 22.98 -4.17 3.15
C LYS A 90 22.43 -5.55 3.44
N PHE A 91 22.80 -6.52 2.60
CA PHE A 91 22.49 -7.93 2.87
C PHE A 91 23.04 -8.40 4.22
N GLU A 92 24.23 -7.93 4.60
CA GLU A 92 24.84 -8.27 5.89
C GLU A 92 24.04 -7.77 7.09
N ASP A 93 23.20 -6.74 6.92
CA ASP A 93 22.31 -6.26 7.97
C ASP A 93 21.16 -7.24 8.17
N ALA A 94 20.61 -7.79 7.08
CA ALA A 94 19.61 -8.85 7.14
C ALA A 94 20.17 -10.15 7.74
N ASP A 95 21.38 -10.57 7.31
CA ASP A 95 22.06 -11.76 7.84
C ASP A 95 22.28 -11.64 9.36
N ALA A 96 22.56 -10.43 9.86
CA ALA A 96 22.77 -10.19 11.29
C ALA A 96 21.48 -10.10 12.09
N ILE A 97 20.41 -9.55 11.50
CA ILE A 97 19.07 -9.61 12.09
C ILE A 97 18.69 -11.10 12.25
N GLU A 98 18.78 -11.89 11.19
CA GLU A 98 18.47 -13.33 11.24
C GLU A 98 19.29 -14.07 12.30
N ALA A 99 20.56 -13.73 12.47
CA ALA A 99 21.43 -14.35 13.46
C ALA A 99 21.18 -13.91 14.92
N THR A 100 20.52 -12.77 15.15
CA THR A 100 20.32 -12.19 16.48
C THR A 100 18.93 -12.46 17.05
N LEU A 101 17.95 -12.72 16.18
CA LEU A 101 16.57 -12.98 16.60
C LEU A 101 16.49 -14.21 17.52
N THR A 102 15.87 -14.04 18.68
CA THR A 102 15.71 -15.12 19.66
C THR A 102 14.45 -15.95 19.39
N MET A 103 13.51 -15.40 18.61
CA MET A 103 12.27 -16.06 18.21
C MET A 103 12.35 -16.61 16.78
N PRO A 104 11.56 -17.66 16.45
CA PRO A 104 11.35 -18.08 15.08
C PRO A 104 10.71 -16.95 14.24
N ALA A 105 11.43 -16.53 13.21
CA ALA A 105 10.97 -15.51 12.28
C ALA A 105 11.51 -15.77 10.88
N LEU A 106 10.78 -15.30 9.89
CA LEU A 106 11.27 -15.22 8.52
C LEU A 106 11.93 -13.86 8.30
N VAL A 107 13.17 -13.89 7.80
CA VAL A 107 13.88 -12.68 7.38
C VAL A 107 14.01 -12.71 5.87
N GLY A 108 13.62 -11.61 5.24
CA GLY A 108 13.73 -11.44 3.80
C GLY A 108 14.29 -10.09 3.43
N VAL A 109 14.77 -9.99 2.19
CA VAL A 109 15.21 -8.73 1.62
C VAL A 109 14.47 -8.46 0.34
N GLU A 110 14.26 -7.19 0.06
CA GLU A 110 13.61 -6.74 -1.16
C GLU A 110 14.28 -5.46 -1.66
N SER A 111 14.40 -5.36 -2.97
CA SER A 111 14.71 -4.10 -3.65
C SER A 111 13.85 -4.04 -4.90
N SER A 112 13.33 -2.86 -5.22
CA SER A 112 12.42 -2.69 -6.35
C SER A 112 12.81 -1.52 -7.24
N SER A 113 12.64 -1.70 -8.54
CA SER A 113 12.79 -0.65 -9.55
C SER A 113 11.85 -0.93 -10.72
N ASN A 114 11.66 0.05 -11.60
CA ASN A 114 10.92 -0.15 -12.83
C ASN A 114 11.85 -0.64 -13.93
N GLY A 115 11.35 -1.48 -14.82
CA GLY A 115 12.10 -1.88 -15.99
C GLY A 115 11.24 -2.48 -17.10
N THR A 116 11.95 -3.00 -18.10
CA THR A 116 11.36 -3.53 -19.32
C THR A 116 11.66 -5.01 -19.43
N LEU A 117 10.64 -5.78 -19.77
CA LEU A 117 10.73 -7.21 -20.04
C LEU A 117 10.57 -7.48 -21.53
N VAL A 118 11.35 -8.41 -22.06
CA VAL A 118 11.26 -8.85 -23.45
C VAL A 118 11.15 -10.37 -23.50
N SER A 119 10.06 -10.90 -24.05
CA SER A 119 9.85 -12.34 -24.22
C SER A 119 10.79 -12.95 -25.26
N ASP A 120 10.88 -14.28 -25.29
CA ASP A 120 11.58 -15.07 -26.32
C ASP A 120 11.07 -14.80 -27.75
N ARG A 121 9.83 -14.31 -27.90
CA ARG A 121 9.22 -13.92 -29.18
C ARG A 121 9.37 -12.43 -29.52
N GLY A 122 10.09 -11.66 -28.71
CA GLY A 122 10.30 -10.23 -28.93
C GLY A 122 9.12 -9.33 -28.52
N ILE A 123 8.13 -9.86 -27.80
CA ILE A 123 7.08 -9.04 -27.17
C ILE A 123 7.71 -8.29 -25.99
N THR A 124 7.54 -6.97 -25.97
CA THR A 124 8.10 -6.08 -24.96
C THR A 124 7.00 -5.55 -24.06
N VAL A 125 7.22 -5.58 -22.76
CA VAL A 125 6.36 -4.97 -21.74
C VAL A 125 7.19 -3.97 -20.95
N GLU A 126 6.75 -2.71 -20.94
CA GLU A 126 7.42 -1.62 -20.24
C GLU A 126 6.78 -1.34 -18.89
N ASN A 127 7.48 -0.58 -18.03
CA ASN A 127 7.01 -0.17 -16.70
C ASN A 127 6.62 -1.36 -15.80
N VAL A 128 7.33 -2.47 -15.92
CA VAL A 128 7.13 -3.64 -15.05
C VAL A 128 7.88 -3.40 -13.74
N TRP A 129 7.22 -3.73 -12.62
CA TRP A 129 7.85 -3.68 -11.31
C TRP A 129 8.85 -4.82 -11.17
N LEU A 130 10.14 -4.51 -11.28
CA LEU A 130 11.23 -5.47 -11.08
C LEU A 130 11.54 -5.55 -9.60
N THR A 131 11.37 -6.73 -9.03
CA THR A 131 11.60 -6.98 -7.60
C THR A 131 12.71 -8.00 -7.42
N ALA A 132 13.84 -7.55 -6.89
CA ALA A 132 14.94 -8.41 -6.47
C ALA A 132 14.70 -8.80 -5.01
N ALA A 133 14.36 -10.06 -4.75
CA ALA A 133 13.89 -10.51 -3.45
C ALA A 133 14.50 -11.83 -2.98
N SER A 134 14.50 -12.06 -1.67
CA SER A 134 14.80 -13.38 -1.09
C SER A 134 13.65 -14.37 -1.28
N ALA A 135 13.94 -15.66 -1.16
CA ALA A 135 12.95 -16.73 -1.33
C ALA A 135 11.81 -16.65 -0.29
N ASP A 136 12.12 -16.21 0.93
CA ASP A 136 11.12 -16.08 1.99
C ASP A 136 10.16 -14.91 1.78
N LEU A 137 10.41 -13.98 0.84
CA LEU A 137 9.49 -12.86 0.60
C LEU A 137 8.09 -13.34 0.21
N PHE A 138 7.98 -14.40 -0.60
CA PHE A 138 6.68 -14.97 -0.98
C PHE A 138 5.92 -15.49 0.23
N ARG A 139 6.61 -16.06 1.23
CA ARG A 139 6.01 -16.51 2.47
C ARG A 139 5.61 -15.32 3.33
N ILE A 140 6.53 -14.35 3.52
CA ILE A 140 6.33 -13.13 4.32
C ILE A 140 5.07 -12.38 3.86
N ARG A 141 4.97 -12.10 2.56
CA ARG A 141 3.84 -11.37 1.96
C ARG A 141 2.68 -12.25 1.49
N ASN A 142 2.68 -13.54 1.85
CA ASN A 142 1.62 -14.50 1.51
C ASN A 142 1.27 -14.55 0.00
N MET A 143 2.28 -14.41 -0.85
CA MET A 143 2.11 -14.44 -2.30
C MET A 143 1.97 -15.89 -2.78
N LYS A 144 0.81 -16.21 -3.35
CA LYS A 144 0.51 -17.54 -3.89
C LYS A 144 0.92 -17.65 -5.35
N VAL A 145 1.24 -18.87 -5.77
CA VAL A 145 1.64 -19.20 -7.14
C VAL A 145 0.50 -19.93 -7.81
N ASP A 146 0.04 -19.41 -8.95
CA ASP A 146 -0.96 -20.04 -9.81
C ASP A 146 -0.35 -21.16 -10.65
N GLN A 147 0.81 -20.90 -11.25
CA GLN A 147 1.52 -21.86 -12.12
C GLN A 147 2.99 -21.98 -11.75
N GLY A 148 3.51 -23.21 -11.77
CA GLY A 148 4.94 -23.46 -11.53
C GLY A 148 5.30 -23.41 -10.05
N ARG A 149 6.37 -22.68 -9.71
CA ARG A 149 6.89 -22.56 -8.34
C ARG A 149 7.64 -21.26 -8.10
N VAL A 150 7.82 -20.92 -6.83
CA VAL A 150 8.80 -19.91 -6.40
C VAL A 150 10.25 -20.45 -6.50
N PHE A 151 11.23 -19.56 -6.42
CA PHE A 151 12.63 -19.95 -6.34
C PHE A 151 12.98 -20.51 -4.95
N THR A 152 13.89 -21.47 -4.94
CA THR A 152 14.32 -22.20 -3.74
C THR A 152 15.48 -21.49 -3.04
N ALA A 153 15.71 -21.78 -1.75
CA ALA A 153 16.83 -21.19 -1.02
C ALA A 153 18.23 -21.39 -1.67
N PRO A 154 18.55 -22.55 -2.29
CA PRO A 154 19.78 -22.68 -3.07
C PRO A 154 19.84 -21.78 -4.30
N GLU A 155 18.74 -21.65 -5.05
CA GLU A 155 18.65 -20.75 -6.21
C GLU A 155 18.83 -19.28 -5.76
N ASP A 156 18.23 -18.92 -4.63
CA ASP A 156 18.35 -17.59 -4.03
C ASP A 156 19.81 -17.27 -3.63
N ARG A 157 20.44 -18.15 -2.84
CA ARG A 157 21.84 -18.00 -2.42
C ARG A 157 22.81 -17.94 -3.59
N SER A 158 22.57 -18.73 -4.63
CA SER A 158 23.42 -18.74 -5.83
C SER A 158 23.18 -17.55 -6.76
N GLY A 159 22.09 -16.78 -6.56
CA GLY A 159 21.69 -15.71 -7.47
C GLY A 159 21.28 -16.24 -8.85
N ALA A 160 20.59 -17.39 -8.90
CA ALA A 160 20.17 -18.00 -10.16
C ALA A 160 19.30 -17.03 -10.98
N ASN A 161 19.49 -17.01 -12.29
CA ASN A 161 18.67 -16.21 -13.22
C ASN A 161 17.34 -16.92 -13.51
N VAL A 162 16.53 -17.06 -12.47
CA VAL A 162 15.14 -17.52 -12.53
C VAL A 162 14.21 -16.37 -12.18
N ILE A 163 13.00 -16.39 -12.70
CA ILE A 163 12.04 -15.30 -12.52
C ILE A 163 10.63 -15.84 -12.31
N VAL A 164 9.90 -15.18 -11.43
CA VAL A 164 8.47 -15.39 -11.16
C VAL A 164 7.74 -14.16 -11.67
N LEU A 165 6.71 -14.33 -12.49
CA LEU A 165 5.96 -13.22 -13.08
C LEU A 165 4.64 -13.00 -12.34
N GLY A 166 4.19 -11.75 -12.25
CA GLY A 166 2.79 -11.47 -11.91
C GLY A 166 1.87 -11.81 -13.09
N ALA A 167 0.57 -11.99 -12.82
CA ALA A 167 -0.40 -12.45 -13.80
C ALA A 167 -0.45 -11.55 -15.06
N GLU A 168 -0.50 -10.23 -14.87
CA GLU A 168 -0.57 -9.27 -15.98
C GLU A 168 0.72 -9.27 -16.82
N ALA A 169 1.89 -9.31 -16.17
CA ALA A 169 3.16 -9.40 -16.89
C ALA A 169 3.29 -10.70 -17.69
N ALA A 170 2.82 -11.82 -17.13
CA ALA A 170 2.81 -13.11 -17.80
C ALA A 170 1.89 -13.12 -19.03
N ASP A 171 0.66 -12.64 -18.87
CA ASP A 171 -0.34 -12.58 -19.96
C ASP A 171 0.12 -11.65 -21.09
N ALA A 172 0.73 -10.51 -20.75
CA ALA A 172 1.23 -9.56 -21.73
C ALA A 172 2.44 -10.10 -22.51
N LEU A 173 3.38 -10.79 -21.84
CA LEU A 173 4.56 -11.36 -22.50
C LEU A 173 4.26 -12.65 -23.29
N PHE A 174 3.30 -13.45 -22.81
CA PHE A 174 3.01 -14.79 -23.33
C PHE A 174 1.51 -14.97 -23.60
N PRO A 175 0.89 -14.14 -24.46
CA PRO A 175 -0.54 -14.23 -24.73
C PRO A 175 -0.91 -15.62 -25.23
N SER A 176 -1.80 -16.29 -24.49
CA SER A 176 -2.29 -17.66 -24.77
C SER A 176 -1.19 -18.74 -24.84
N LEU A 177 -0.02 -18.51 -24.22
CA LEU A 177 1.05 -19.49 -24.15
C LEU A 177 1.40 -19.80 -22.70
N ASN A 178 1.82 -21.03 -22.44
CA ASN A 178 2.40 -21.37 -21.14
C ASN A 178 3.75 -20.62 -20.98
N PRO A 179 3.90 -19.75 -19.95
CA PRO A 179 5.12 -19.00 -19.72
C PRO A 179 6.20 -19.84 -19.02
N ILE A 180 5.83 -20.93 -18.33
CA ILE A 180 6.77 -21.75 -17.55
C ILE A 180 7.83 -22.38 -18.45
N GLY A 181 9.09 -22.26 -18.04
CA GLY A 181 10.26 -22.77 -18.76
C GLY A 181 10.74 -21.86 -19.89
N ARG A 182 9.98 -20.83 -20.27
CA ARG A 182 10.41 -19.86 -21.28
C ARG A 182 11.44 -18.89 -20.72
N THR A 183 12.08 -18.17 -21.63
CA THR A 183 13.06 -17.15 -21.30
C THR A 183 12.44 -15.77 -21.48
N VAL A 184 12.64 -14.90 -20.50
CA VAL A 184 12.39 -13.46 -20.59
C VAL A 184 13.70 -12.72 -20.36
N LYS A 185 13.93 -11.65 -21.09
CA LYS A 185 15.08 -10.78 -20.90
C LYS A 185 14.69 -9.59 -20.05
N VAL A 186 15.47 -9.33 -19.01
CA VAL A 186 15.43 -8.12 -18.18
C VAL A 186 16.71 -7.36 -18.49
N ASN A 187 16.64 -6.15 -19.05
CA ASN A 187 17.82 -5.37 -19.47
C ASN A 187 18.86 -6.22 -20.24
N ASN A 188 18.38 -7.02 -21.20
CA ASN A 188 19.18 -7.93 -22.04
C ASN A 188 19.83 -9.14 -21.32
N VAL A 189 19.56 -9.36 -20.03
CA VAL A 189 19.97 -10.59 -19.32
C VAL A 189 18.83 -11.61 -19.34
N PRO A 190 19.08 -12.86 -19.77
CA PRO A 190 18.04 -13.89 -19.82
C PRO A 190 17.74 -14.46 -18.44
N PHE A 191 16.45 -14.58 -18.13
CA PHE A 191 15.90 -15.26 -16.97
C PHE A 191 14.93 -16.34 -17.42
N ARG A 192 14.99 -17.51 -16.78
CA ARG A 192 14.03 -18.58 -17.01
C ARG A 192 12.80 -18.38 -16.12
N VAL A 193 11.62 -18.33 -16.73
CA VAL A 193 10.36 -18.24 -16.01
C VAL A 193 10.09 -19.57 -15.32
N ILE A 194 9.94 -19.55 -13.99
CA ILE A 194 9.70 -20.74 -13.17
C ILE A 194 8.34 -20.73 -12.48
N GLY A 195 7.67 -19.58 -12.43
CA GLY A 195 6.36 -19.45 -11.81
C GLY A 195 5.59 -18.21 -12.25
N VAL A 196 4.28 -18.25 -12.03
CA VAL A 196 3.36 -17.12 -12.18
C VAL A 196 2.55 -16.98 -10.90
N LEU A 197 2.47 -15.77 -10.35
CA LEU A 197 1.70 -15.49 -9.15
C LEU A 197 0.19 -15.50 -9.43
N GLU A 198 -0.59 -15.88 -8.42
CA GLU A 198 -2.03 -15.66 -8.42
C GLU A 198 -2.34 -14.16 -8.54
N LYS A 199 -3.41 -13.84 -9.26
CA LYS A 199 -3.85 -12.46 -9.48
C LYS A 199 -4.13 -11.76 -8.15
N GLN A 200 -3.36 -10.72 -7.85
CA GLN A 200 -3.48 -9.87 -6.67
C GLN A 200 -4.41 -8.67 -6.94
N GLY A 201 -4.63 -8.31 -8.21
CA GLY A 201 -5.50 -7.21 -8.59
C GLY A 201 -4.80 -5.85 -8.57
N THR A 202 -5.58 -4.81 -8.31
CA THR A 202 -5.15 -3.42 -8.43
C THR A 202 -5.34 -2.72 -7.11
N LEU A 203 -4.29 -2.08 -6.58
CA LEU A 203 -4.41 -1.20 -5.43
C LEU A 203 -4.32 0.27 -5.85
N PHE A 204 -5.34 1.07 -5.52
CA PHE A 204 -5.39 2.51 -5.84
C PHE A 204 -5.17 2.83 -7.34
N GLY A 205 -5.65 1.97 -8.23
CA GLY A 205 -5.42 2.10 -9.67
C GLY A 205 -4.04 1.64 -10.14
N ILE A 206 -3.16 1.20 -9.23
CA ILE A 206 -1.85 0.63 -9.53
C ILE A 206 -1.97 -0.90 -9.54
N SER A 207 -1.64 -1.51 -10.67
CA SER A 207 -1.65 -2.98 -10.77
C SER A 207 -0.58 -3.59 -9.87
N LEU A 208 -1.00 -4.53 -9.02
CA LEU A 208 -0.07 -5.40 -8.31
C LEU A 208 0.41 -6.55 -9.19
N ASP A 209 -0.24 -6.80 -10.32
CA ASP A 209 0.03 -7.94 -11.19
C ASP A 209 1.09 -7.65 -12.26
N ASN A 210 1.40 -6.38 -12.53
CA ASN A 210 2.45 -5.98 -13.46
C ASN A 210 3.85 -5.98 -12.79
N ARG A 211 4.28 -7.14 -12.32
CA ARG A 211 5.58 -7.32 -11.63
C ARG A 211 6.37 -8.53 -12.13
N ALA A 212 7.66 -8.51 -11.87
CA ALA A 212 8.54 -9.65 -12.07
C ALA A 212 9.57 -9.76 -10.95
N MET A 213 9.67 -10.93 -10.35
CA MET A 213 10.45 -11.18 -9.14
C MET A 213 11.57 -12.17 -9.43
N ALA A 214 12.80 -11.84 -9.06
CA ALA A 214 13.95 -12.73 -9.18
C ALA A 214 14.78 -12.70 -7.88
N PRO A 215 15.66 -13.69 -7.66
CA PRO A 215 16.54 -13.70 -6.50
C PRO A 215 17.31 -12.38 -6.30
N ALA A 216 17.39 -11.92 -5.06
CA ALA A 216 18.04 -10.65 -4.72
C ALA A 216 19.54 -10.63 -5.09
N ARG A 217 20.18 -11.81 -5.11
CA ARG A 217 21.59 -11.96 -5.52
C ARG A 217 21.78 -12.21 -7.02
N SER A 218 20.70 -12.30 -7.80
CA SER A 218 20.76 -12.50 -9.26
C SER A 218 21.26 -11.27 -10.02
N ALA A 219 21.34 -11.38 -11.35
CA ALA A 219 21.62 -10.22 -12.18
C ALA A 219 20.60 -9.08 -12.00
N MET A 220 19.36 -9.39 -11.62
CA MET A 220 18.32 -8.37 -11.37
C MET A 220 18.65 -7.52 -10.15
N GLY A 221 19.17 -8.11 -9.08
CA GLY A 221 19.58 -7.36 -7.89
C GLY A 221 20.61 -6.27 -8.19
N ARG A 222 21.55 -6.55 -9.10
CA ARG A 222 22.55 -5.56 -9.55
C ARG A 222 21.99 -4.47 -10.47
N MET A 223 20.81 -4.69 -11.06
CA MET A 223 20.11 -3.69 -11.87
C MET A 223 19.27 -2.76 -11.01
N VAL A 224 18.67 -3.32 -9.95
CA VAL A 224 17.81 -2.58 -9.04
C VAL A 224 18.62 -1.77 -8.04
N ASN A 225 19.75 -2.31 -7.56
CA ASN A 225 20.57 -1.69 -6.52
C ASN A 225 22.08 -1.89 -6.78
N PRO A 226 22.98 -1.01 -6.28
CA PRO A 226 24.40 -1.29 -6.26
C PRO A 226 24.74 -2.56 -5.48
N HIS A 227 25.93 -3.08 -5.73
CA HIS A 227 26.39 -4.32 -5.13
C HIS A 227 26.29 -4.29 -3.59
N ASN A 228 25.73 -5.37 -3.03
CA ASN A 228 25.54 -5.60 -1.60
C ASN A 228 24.57 -4.63 -0.89
N VAL A 229 23.76 -3.87 -1.63
CA VAL A 229 22.77 -2.94 -1.07
C VAL A 229 21.36 -3.49 -1.25
N VAL A 230 20.51 -3.28 -0.24
CA VAL A 230 19.07 -3.59 -0.29
C VAL A 230 18.27 -2.34 0.08
N ASP A 231 17.03 -2.25 -0.40
CA ASP A 231 16.14 -1.14 -0.07
C ASP A 231 15.37 -1.42 1.23
N ASN A 232 14.86 -2.65 1.38
CA ASN A 232 14.06 -3.08 2.51
C ASN A 232 14.54 -4.43 3.07
N ILE A 233 14.48 -4.57 4.39
CA ILE A 233 14.60 -5.85 5.09
C ILE A 233 13.28 -6.12 5.78
N LEU A 234 12.67 -7.27 5.50
CA LEU A 234 11.39 -7.66 6.05
C LEU A 234 11.61 -8.74 7.10
N VAL A 235 10.98 -8.59 8.25
CA VAL A 235 11.03 -9.56 9.35
C VAL A 235 9.61 -9.90 9.73
N ARG A 236 9.25 -11.18 9.65
CA ARG A 236 7.93 -11.67 10.06
C ARG A 236 8.09 -12.76 11.12
N PRO A 237 7.80 -12.44 12.40
CA PRO A 237 7.70 -13.45 13.45
C PRO A 237 6.65 -14.50 13.12
N ASP A 238 6.84 -15.74 13.58
CA ASP A 238 5.84 -16.80 13.40
C ASP A 238 4.57 -16.54 14.25
N ASP A 239 4.72 -15.88 15.40
CA ASP A 239 3.63 -15.48 16.30
C ASP A 239 3.52 -13.95 16.38
N PHE A 240 2.30 -13.43 16.19
CA PHE A 240 2.02 -11.99 16.32
C PHE A 240 2.38 -11.43 17.69
N ARG A 241 2.31 -12.24 18.75
CA ARG A 241 2.64 -11.81 20.11
C ARG A 241 4.11 -11.44 20.28
N ASP A 242 4.96 -11.91 19.37
CA ASP A 242 6.40 -11.63 19.39
C ASP A 242 6.76 -10.38 18.59
N MET A 243 5.78 -9.64 18.05
CA MET A 243 6.02 -8.43 17.25
C MET A 243 6.81 -7.36 18.00
N ASP A 244 6.44 -7.06 19.25
CA ASP A 244 7.13 -6.06 20.07
C ASP A 244 8.55 -6.50 20.42
N ALA A 245 8.73 -7.79 20.71
CA ALA A 245 10.04 -8.37 21.00
C ALA A 245 10.94 -8.33 19.75
N ALA A 246 10.39 -8.73 18.60
CA ALA A 246 11.09 -8.69 17.31
C ALA A 246 11.45 -7.24 16.93
N HIS A 247 10.56 -6.27 17.17
CA HIS A 247 10.86 -4.87 16.93
C HIS A 247 12.05 -4.40 17.76
N ALA A 248 12.05 -4.68 19.07
CA ALA A 248 13.14 -4.30 19.96
C ALA A 248 14.47 -4.99 19.59
N GLU A 249 14.44 -6.27 19.21
CA GLU A 249 15.64 -7.01 18.78
C GLU A 249 16.20 -6.53 17.45
N VAL A 250 15.34 -6.27 16.46
CA VAL A 250 15.72 -5.70 15.16
C VAL A 250 16.32 -4.30 15.36
N GLU A 251 15.68 -3.46 16.17
CA GLU A 251 16.18 -2.12 16.49
C GLU A 251 17.56 -2.19 17.15
N ALA A 252 17.71 -3.01 18.20
CA ALA A 252 18.97 -3.17 18.91
C ALA A 252 20.09 -3.65 17.97
N THR A 253 19.80 -4.64 17.13
CA THR A 253 20.74 -5.20 16.15
C THR A 253 21.20 -4.13 15.17
N MET A 254 20.25 -3.40 14.59
CA MET A 254 20.54 -2.35 13.62
C MET A 254 21.32 -1.19 14.25
N ARG A 255 20.96 -0.75 15.46
CA ARG A 255 21.71 0.28 16.20
C ARG A 255 23.15 -0.12 16.46
N ILE A 256 23.40 -1.39 16.80
CA ILE A 256 24.76 -1.93 17.00
C ILE A 256 25.53 -1.92 15.69
N ARG A 257 24.94 -2.42 14.59
CA ARG A 257 25.59 -2.47 13.27
C ARG A 257 25.92 -1.09 12.73
N HIS A 258 25.02 -0.14 12.91
CA HIS A 258 25.18 1.25 12.51
C HIS A 258 26.04 2.07 13.50
N ARG A 259 26.47 1.45 14.61
CA ARG A 259 27.33 2.03 15.65
C ARG A 259 26.71 3.30 16.27
N LEU A 260 25.40 3.28 16.45
CA LEU A 260 24.64 4.39 17.03
C LEU A 260 24.85 4.45 18.54
N ARG A 261 25.09 5.66 19.06
CA ARG A 261 25.30 5.88 20.50
C ARG A 261 23.97 5.82 21.27
N PRO A 262 23.98 5.52 22.58
CA PRO A 262 22.80 5.72 23.42
C PRO A 262 22.28 7.17 23.31
N GLY A 263 20.98 7.35 23.07
CA GLY A 263 20.36 8.66 22.88
C GLY A 263 20.55 9.29 21.49
N GLN A 264 21.28 8.65 20.57
CA GLN A 264 21.31 9.05 19.16
C GLN A 264 20.09 8.51 18.43
N ASP A 265 19.46 9.35 17.61
CA ASP A 265 18.32 8.97 16.76
C ASP A 265 18.69 7.87 15.76
N ASN A 266 17.71 7.03 15.41
CA ASN A 266 17.87 5.99 14.41
C ASN A 266 18.10 6.61 13.02
N ASP A 267 19.06 6.07 12.29
CA ASP A 267 19.34 6.37 10.89
C ASP A 267 18.69 5.35 9.94
N PHE A 268 17.71 4.60 10.45
CA PHE A 268 16.79 3.72 9.74
C PHE A 268 15.39 3.92 10.33
N ALA A 269 14.38 3.40 9.66
CA ALA A 269 13.02 3.29 10.16
C ALA A 269 12.62 1.82 10.20
N ILE A 270 11.83 1.44 11.20
CA ILE A 270 11.17 0.14 11.27
C ILE A 270 9.68 0.45 11.19
N GLU A 271 9.05 -0.04 10.14
CA GLU A 271 7.64 0.20 9.87
C GLU A 271 6.86 -1.09 10.10
N THR A 272 5.66 -0.96 10.64
CA THR A 272 4.74 -2.09 10.81
C THR A 272 3.46 -1.86 10.01
N ALA A 273 2.77 -2.95 9.69
CA ALA A 273 1.43 -2.85 9.09
C ALA A 273 0.46 -2.10 10.04
N GLU A 274 0.61 -2.26 11.36
CA GLU A 274 -0.23 -1.59 12.36
C GLU A 274 0.02 -0.09 12.42
N GLU A 275 1.28 0.36 12.30
CA GLU A 275 1.60 1.79 12.22
C GLU A 275 0.94 2.43 10.99
N SER A 276 0.95 1.72 9.85
CA SER A 276 0.26 2.16 8.62
C SER A 276 -1.27 2.18 8.76
N LEU A 277 -1.86 1.22 9.49
CA LEU A 277 -3.29 1.22 9.80
C LEU A 277 -3.68 2.36 10.75
N SER A 278 -2.88 2.61 11.79
CA SER A 278 -3.11 3.72 12.73
C SER A 278 -3.02 5.09 12.04
N PHE A 279 -2.16 5.21 11.04
CA PHE A 279 -2.08 6.38 10.16
C PHE A 279 -3.39 6.59 9.39
N TRP A 280 -3.96 5.52 8.83
CA TRP A 280 -5.26 5.59 8.14
C TRP A 280 -6.39 5.98 9.09
N ASP A 281 -6.40 5.42 10.31
CA ASP A 281 -7.38 5.78 11.33
C ASP A 281 -7.34 7.27 11.69
N ASN A 282 -6.15 7.88 11.73
CA ASN A 282 -6.01 9.33 11.94
C ASN A 282 -6.64 10.13 10.77
N ILE A 283 -6.39 9.75 9.52
CA ILE A 283 -7.01 10.39 8.35
C ILE A 283 -8.53 10.24 8.41
N LYS A 284 -9.02 9.02 8.64
CA LYS A 284 -10.44 8.70 8.78
C LYS A 284 -11.10 9.55 9.85
N GLN A 285 -10.47 9.70 11.02
CA GLN A 285 -11.00 10.53 12.09
C GLN A 285 -11.11 12.00 11.67
N ILE A 286 -10.09 12.55 10.99
CA ILE A 286 -10.14 13.91 10.46
C ILE A 286 -11.28 14.06 9.45
N LEU A 287 -11.43 13.12 8.50
CA LEU A 287 -12.50 13.16 7.50
C LEU A 287 -13.90 13.04 8.13
N MET A 288 -14.06 12.13 9.11
CA MET A 288 -15.32 11.93 9.84
C MET A 288 -15.72 13.15 10.68
N VAL A 289 -14.77 13.99 11.11
CA VAL A 289 -15.08 15.26 11.80
C VAL A 289 -15.31 16.40 10.80
N ALA A 290 -14.46 16.51 9.78
CA ALA A 290 -14.47 17.61 8.82
C ALA A 290 -15.72 17.61 7.93
N PHE A 291 -16.15 16.44 7.42
CA PHE A 291 -17.27 16.37 6.50
C PHE A 291 -18.62 16.73 7.13
N PRO A 292 -19.01 16.21 8.31
CA PRO A 292 -20.22 16.67 8.99
C PRO A 292 -20.18 18.16 9.31
N MET A 293 -19.02 18.72 9.68
CA MET A 293 -18.88 20.16 9.91
C MET A 293 -19.13 20.96 8.62
N LEU A 294 -18.52 20.55 7.50
CA LEU A 294 -18.69 21.20 6.20
C LEU A 294 -20.14 21.10 5.69
N VAL A 295 -20.77 19.94 5.85
CA VAL A 295 -22.20 19.78 5.53
C VAL A 295 -23.08 20.61 6.44
N SER A 296 -22.78 20.69 7.74
CA SER A 296 -23.56 21.51 8.68
C SER A 296 -23.53 22.98 8.28
N ILE A 297 -22.36 23.51 7.89
CA ILE A 297 -22.23 24.87 7.36
C ILE A 297 -23.04 25.03 6.07
N SER A 298 -22.95 24.07 5.14
CA SER A 298 -23.72 24.09 3.89
C SER A 298 -25.22 24.09 4.13
N LEU A 299 -25.70 23.32 5.13
CA LEU A 299 -27.10 23.26 5.51
C LEU A 299 -27.58 24.58 6.13
N VAL A 300 -26.76 25.23 6.94
CA VAL A 300 -27.05 26.56 7.51
C VAL A 300 -27.13 27.61 6.41
N VAL A 301 -26.17 27.65 5.48
CA VAL A 301 -26.17 28.57 4.33
C VAL A 301 -27.40 28.31 3.44
N GLY A 302 -27.69 27.04 3.15
CA GLY A 302 -28.90 26.64 2.44
C GLY A 302 -30.18 27.08 3.15
N GLY A 303 -30.23 26.95 4.47
CA GLY A 303 -31.33 27.43 5.30
C GLY A 303 -31.52 28.96 5.24
N ILE A 304 -30.43 29.73 5.27
CA ILE A 304 -30.47 31.20 5.12
C ILE A 304 -31.01 31.58 3.73
N VAL A 305 -30.58 30.89 2.67
CA VAL A 305 -31.09 31.13 1.31
C VAL A 305 -32.58 30.85 1.23
N ILE A 306 -33.06 29.74 1.80
CA ILE A 306 -34.50 29.42 1.85
C ILE A 306 -35.27 30.48 2.63
N MET A 307 -34.76 30.89 3.79
CA MET A 307 -35.36 31.94 4.60
C MET A 307 -35.48 33.25 3.82
N ASN A 308 -34.44 33.63 3.07
CA ASN A 308 -34.45 34.84 2.27
C ASN A 308 -35.47 34.75 1.11
N ILE A 309 -35.57 33.59 0.45
CA ILE A 309 -36.60 33.33 -0.58
C ILE A 309 -38.02 33.41 0.02
N MET A 310 -38.19 33.04 1.29
CA MET A 310 -39.47 33.16 2.00
C MET A 310 -39.75 34.61 2.43
N LEU A 311 -38.75 35.37 2.88
CA LEU A 311 -38.89 36.76 3.33
C LEU A 311 -39.09 37.76 2.18
N VAL A 312 -38.57 37.49 0.98
CA VAL A 312 -38.73 38.35 -0.21
C VAL A 312 -40.11 38.16 -0.86
N SER A 313 -41.16 37.94 -0.06
CA SER A 313 -42.53 37.66 -0.51
C SER A 313 -43.54 38.57 0.16
#